data_AF-E3NKX5-F1
#
_entry.id   AF-E3NKX5-F1
#
_cell.length_a   1.000
_cell.length_b   1.000
_cell.length_c   1.000
_cell.angle_alpha   90.00
_cell.angle_beta   90.00
_cell.angle_gamma   90.00
#
_symmetry.space_group_name_H-M   'P 1'
#
loop_
_entity.id
_entity.type
_entity.pdbx_description
1 polymer ?
#
loop_
_entity_poly.entity_id
_entity_poly.type
_entity_poly.pdbx_seq_one_letter_code
_entity_poly.pdbx_strand_id
1 'polypeptide(L)' 'MQNSTKSRIDEVVLVGGSTRVPIIQKMLRDFFNGKELNCSINPDEAVAFGAAVQAAVLSGVKDHSIKDVLLS' A
#
# COMPACT_ATOMS: atom_id res chain seq x y z
N MET A 1 -9.08 -25.45 10.12
CA MET A 1 -9.05 -24.11 10.73
C MET A 1 -8.92 -23.09 9.60
N GLN A 2 -10.05 -22.52 9.16
CA GLN A 2 -10.05 -21.49 8.10
C GLN A 2 -9.54 -20.18 8.71
N ASN A 3 -8.43 -19.67 8.19
CA ASN A 3 -7.87 -18.38 8.62
C ASN A 3 -8.58 -17.25 7.85
N SER A 4 -9.76 -16.88 8.31
CA SER A 4 -10.68 -15.92 7.67
C SER A 4 -10.13 -14.51 7.48
N THR A 5 -8.93 -14.21 7.98
CA THR A 5 -8.30 -12.89 7.93
C THR A 5 -7.40 -12.72 6.70
N LYS A 6 -6.74 -13.79 6.24
CA LYS A 6 -5.77 -13.70 5.13
C LYS A 6 -6.43 -13.49 3.77
N SER A 7 -7.58 -14.12 3.54
CA SER A 7 -8.37 -14.00 2.32
C SER A 7 -9.16 -12.69 2.22
N ARG A 8 -9.22 -11.88 3.30
CA ARG A 8 -9.83 -10.54 3.31
C ARG A 8 -8.87 -9.41 2.99
N ILE A 9 -7.58 -9.73 2.84
CA ILE A 9 -6.61 -8.74 2.37
C ILE A 9 -6.82 -8.64 0.86
N ASP A 10 -7.15 -7.45 0.36
CA ASP A 10 -7.36 -7.19 -1.08
C ASP A 10 -6.07 -6.84 -1.81
N GLU A 11 -5.09 -6.26 -1.11
CA GLU A 11 -3.79 -5.91 -1.69
C GLU A 11 -2.67 -5.99 -0.66
N VAL A 12 -1.47 -6.37 -1.10
CA VAL A 12 -0.26 -6.40 -0.27
C VAL A 12 0.79 -5.52 -0.93
N VAL A 13 1.08 -4.38 -0.33
CA VAL A 13 2.10 -3.43 -0.80
C VAL A 13 3.38 -3.60 0.02
N LEU A 14 4.50 -3.79 -0.66
CA LEU A 14 5.80 -3.95 -0.01
C LEU A 14 6.50 -2.59 0.12
N VAL A 15 6.78 -2.17 1.36
CA VAL A 15 7.46 -0.90 1.66
C VAL A 15 8.81 -1.14 2.33
N GLY A 16 9.87 -0.47 1.84
CA GLY A 16 11.23 -0.50 2.40
C GLY A 16 12.24 -1.37 1.64
N GLY A 17 13.52 -0.99 1.69
CA GLY A 17 14.58 -1.59 0.87
C GLY A 17 14.82 -3.10 1.11
N SER A 18 14.57 -3.60 2.31
CA SER A 18 14.69 -5.03 2.67
C SER A 18 13.62 -5.92 2.02
N THR A 19 12.51 -5.34 1.56
CA THR A 19 11.46 -6.08 0.82
C THR A 19 11.86 -6.39 -0.63
N ARG A 20 12.98 -5.83 -1.11
CA ARG A 20 13.60 -6.16 -2.41
C ARG A 20 14.31 -7.51 -2.40
N VAL A 21 14.54 -8.11 -1.23
CA VAL A 21 15.22 -9.40 -1.13
C VAL A 21 14.31 -10.52 -1.66
N PRO A 22 14.74 -11.33 -2.65
CA PRO A 22 13.88 -12.32 -3.30
C PRO A 22 13.27 -13.37 -2.36
N ILE A 23 14.00 -13.77 -1.30
CA ILE A 23 13.51 -14.75 -0.32
C ILE A 23 12.35 -14.21 0.52
N ILE A 24 12.37 -12.91 0.85
CA ILE A 24 11.30 -12.23 1.60
C ILE A 24 10.03 -12.22 0.76
N GLN A 25 10.13 -11.88 -0.52
CA GLN A 25 8.98 -11.87 -1.43
C GLN A 25 8.40 -13.27 -1.63
N LYS A 26 9.25 -14.30 -1.71
CA LYS A 26 8.79 -15.69 -1.80
C LYS A 26 8.04 -16.12 -0.53
N MET A 27 8.61 -15.87 0.64
CA MET A 27 7.96 -16.18 1.92
C MET A 27 6.63 -15.44 2.10
N LEU A 28 6.54 -14.18 1.69
CA LEU A 28 5.31 -13.39 1.75
C LEU A 28 4.26 -13.91 0.76
N ARG A 29 4.65 -14.26 -0.47
CA ARG A 29 3.75 -14.92 -1.44
C ARG A 29 3.18 -16.21 -0.87
N ASP A 30 4.05 -17.08 -0.34
CA ASP A 30 3.63 -18.36 0.24
C ASP A 30 2.71 -18.15 1.47
N PHE A 31 2.99 -17.13 2.29
CA PHE A 31 2.20 -16.78 3.47
C PHE A 31 0.79 -16.26 3.13
N PHE A 32 0.65 -15.55 2.01
CA PHE A 32 -0.61 -15.03 1.47
C PHE A 32 -1.21 -15.95 0.39
N ASN A 33 -0.93 -17.25 0.44
CA ASN A 33 -1.55 -18.26 -0.44
C ASN A 33 -1.27 -18.03 -1.95
N GLY A 34 -0.07 -17.59 -2.29
CA GLY A 34 0.36 -17.35 -3.67
C GLY A 34 -0.12 -16.04 -4.27
N LYS A 35 -0.68 -15.15 -3.44
CA LYS A 35 -1.14 -13.83 -3.89
C LYS A 35 0.01 -12.98 -4.44
N GLU A 36 -0.23 -12.28 -5.55
CA GLU A 36 0.74 -11.34 -6.09
C GLU A 36 0.99 -10.19 -5.12
N LEU A 37 2.29 -9.89 -4.91
CA LEU A 37 2.74 -8.76 -4.10
C LEU A 37 2.90 -7.56 -5.02
N ASN A 38 2.25 -6.45 -4.69
CA ASN A 38 2.37 -5.24 -5.48
C ASN A 38 3.69 -4.53 -5.14
N CYS A 39 4.62 -4.55 -6.10
CA CYS A 39 5.92 -3.89 -6.05
C CYS A 39 5.98 -2.65 -6.97
N SER A 40 4.87 -2.26 -7.58
CA SER A 40 4.83 -1.22 -8.61
C SER A 40 4.94 0.20 -8.04
N ILE A 41 4.77 0.36 -6.74
CA ILE A 41 4.83 1.66 -6.06
C ILE A 41 6.20 1.79 -5.39
N ASN A 42 6.91 2.88 -5.68
CA ASN A 42 8.15 3.19 -4.99
C ASN A 42 7.83 3.41 -3.50
N PRO A 43 8.42 2.61 -2.59
CA PRO A 43 8.10 2.67 -1.16
C PRO A 43 8.27 4.06 -0.55
N ASP A 44 9.28 4.81 -0.99
CA ASP A 44 9.56 6.15 -0.47
C ASP A 44 8.52 7.16 -0.98
N GLU A 45 8.03 7.00 -2.22
CA GLU A 45 6.96 7.82 -2.79
C GLU A 45 5.60 7.49 -2.18
N ALA A 46 5.31 6.22 -1.90
CA ALA A 46 4.07 5.79 -1.25
C ALA A 46 3.90 6.45 0.11
N VAL A 47 4.98 6.48 0.91
CA VAL A 47 5.00 7.08 2.24
C VAL A 47 4.88 8.60 2.15
N ALA A 48 5.63 9.24 1.26
CA ALA A 48 5.56 10.69 1.07
C ALA A 48 4.18 11.16 0.58
N PHE A 49 3.59 10.43 -0.36
CA PHE A 49 2.26 10.71 -0.90
C PHE A 49 1.17 10.51 0.17
N GLY A 50 1.21 9.40 0.91
CA GLY A 50 0.28 9.15 2.01
C GLY A 50 0.38 10.22 3.10
N ALA A 51 1.59 10.67 3.43
CA ALA A 51 1.80 11.76 4.37
C ALA A 51 1.27 13.10 3.82
N ALA A 52 1.48 13.41 2.55
CA ALA A 52 0.98 14.63 1.91
C ALA A 52 -0.56 14.66 1.85
N VAL A 53 -1.19 13.54 1.47
CA VAL A 53 -2.66 13.40 1.47
C VAL A 53 -3.21 13.54 2.88
N GLN A 54 -2.63 12.84 3.87
CA GLN A 54 -3.07 12.93 5.25
C GLN A 54 -2.87 14.33 5.84
N ALA A 55 -1.78 15.00 5.49
CA ALA A 55 -1.54 16.39 5.87
C ALA A 55 -2.54 17.34 5.20
N ALA A 56 -2.91 17.13 3.94
CA ALA A 56 -3.94 17.93 3.25
C ALA A 56 -5.32 17.76 3.88
N VAL A 57 -5.69 16.53 4.26
CA VAL A 57 -6.93 16.22 4.99
C VAL A 57 -6.94 16.88 6.38
N LEU A 58 -5.85 16.76 7.14
CA LEU A 58 -5.73 17.35 8.48
C LEU A 58 -5.61 18.88 8.47
N SER A 59 -5.03 19.45 7.42
CA SER A 59 -4.93 20.91 7.24
C SER A 59 -6.28 21.56 6.93
N GLY A 60 -7.37 20.78 6.87
CA GLY A 60 -8.72 21.31 6.76
C GLY A 60 -8.94 22.07 5.46
N VAL A 61 -8.19 21.71 4.41
CA VAL A 61 -8.30 22.32 3.08
C VAL A 61 -9.65 21.90 2.50
N LYS A 62 -10.69 22.65 2.85
CA LYS A 62 -11.98 22.73 2.13
C LYS A 62 -11.79 23.45 0.79
N ASP A 63 -10.64 23.28 0.15
CA ASP A 63 -10.41 23.90 -1.14
C ASP A 63 -10.85 22.92 -2.23
N HIS A 64 -11.66 23.43 -3.15
CA HIS A 64 -12.36 22.67 -4.18
C HIS A 64 -11.41 21.93 -5.14
N SER A 65 -10.11 22.15 -5.06
CA SER A 65 -9.06 21.60 -5.92
C SER A 65 -8.63 20.16 -5.61
N ILE A 66 -8.88 19.62 -4.41
CA ILE A 66 -8.49 18.22 -4.07
C ILE A 66 -9.51 17.19 -4.60
N LYS A 67 -10.71 17.62 -5.02
CA LYS A 67 -11.73 16.71 -5.56
C LYS A 67 -11.31 16.06 -6.88
N ASP A 68 -10.48 16.72 -7.67
CA ASP A 68 -10.04 16.20 -8.97
C ASP A 68 -8.91 15.16 -8.87
N VAL A 69 -8.23 15.08 -7.72
CA VAL A 69 -7.19 14.05 -7.46
C VAL A 69 -7.81 12.77 -6.87
N LEU A 70 -8.99 12.87 -6.27
CA LEU A 70 -9.69 11.75 -5.62
C LEU A 70 -10.63 10.96 -6.55
N LEU A 71 -10.81 11.38 -7.81
CA LEU A 71 -11.68 10.73 -8.78
C LEU A 71 -11.11 10.79 -10.21
N SER A 72 -10.29 9.80 -10.55
CA SER A 72 -10.27 9.12 -11.85
C SER A 72 -9.68 7.73 -11.73
#